data_AF-A0A939UNU7-F1
#
_entry.id   AF-A0A939UNU7-F1
#
_cell.length_a   1.000
_cell.length_b   1.000
_cell.length_c   1.000
_cell.angle_alpha   90.00
_cell.angle_beta   90.00
_cell.angle_gamma   90.00
#
_symmetry.space_group_name_H-M   'P 1'
#
loop_
_entity.id
_entity.type
_entity.pdbx_description
1 polymer ?
#
loop_
_entity_poly.entity_id
_entity_poly.type
_entity_poly.pdbx_seq_one_letter_code
_entity_poly.pdbx_strand_id
1 'polypeptide(L)' 'MNCGPAAACTAVYVGKGASADGTTIMAKSNDYGDVFGNHIVIEPAVKNKAGRKMPIDQTGTVFT' A
#
# COMPACT_ATOMS: atom_id res chain seq x y z
N MET A 1 24.17 10.76 5.52
CA MET A 1 22.82 11.10 5.03
C MET A 1 22.30 9.89 4.29
N ASN A 2 21.43 9.09 4.91
CA ASN A 2 20.89 7.88 4.30
C ASN A 2 19.57 8.26 3.60
N CYS A 3 19.63 8.55 2.31
CA CYS A 3 18.43 8.68 1.49
C CYS A 3 17.92 7.26 1.28
N GLY A 4 16.92 6.83 2.06
CA GLY A 4 16.25 5.55 1.84
C GLY A 4 15.75 5.46 0.39
N PRO A 5 15.61 4.25 -0.18
CA PRO A 5 15.26 4.09 -1.59
C PRO A 5 14.00 4.92 -1.90
N ALA A 6 14.17 5.94 -2.75
CA ALA A 6 13.08 6.81 -3.16
C ALA A 6 12.19 6.02 -4.13
N ALA A 7 11.11 5.45 -3.61
CA ALA A 7 10.08 4.82 -4.41
C ALA A 7 9.35 5.89 -5.25
N ALA A 8 9.51 5.86 -6.57
CA ALA A 8 8.97 6.86 -7.52
C ALA A 8 7.46 6.68 -7.79
N CYS A 9 6.68 6.43 -6.73
CA CYS A 9 5.27 6.10 -6.82
C CYS A 9 4.44 7.25 -7.40
N THR A 10 3.48 6.91 -8.25
CA THR A 10 2.43 7.80 -8.78
C THR A 10 1.06 7.32 -8.30
N ALA A 11 0.16 8.24 -7.95
CA ALA A 11 -1.20 7.93 -7.53
C ALA A 11 -2.24 8.57 -8.47
N VAL A 12 -3.35 7.87 -8.66
CA VAL A 12 -4.53 8.33 -9.41
C VAL A 12 -5.77 8.20 -8.54
N TYR A 13 -6.56 9.27 -8.50
CA TYR A 13 -7.82 9.33 -7.77
C TYR A 13 -8.95 9.71 -8.72
N VAL A 14 -10.00 8.90 -8.76
CA VAL A 14 -11.18 9.16 -9.59
C VAL A 14 -12.40 9.22 -8.68
N GLY A 15 -13.05 10.38 -8.64
CA GLY A 15 -14.31 10.53 -7.93
C GLY A 15 -15.47 9.87 -8.70
N LYS A 16 -16.51 9.46 -7.98
CA LYS A 16 -17.72 8.83 -8.54
C LYS A 16 -18.37 9.57 -9.72
N GLY A 17 -18.26 10.89 -9.79
CA GLY A 17 -18.81 11.68 -10.90
C GLY A 17 -17.92 11.71 -12.14
N ALA A 18 -16.67 11.28 -12.01
CA ALA A 18 -15.68 11.24 -13.09
C ALA A 18 -15.45 9.82 -13.63
N SER A 19 -15.87 8.77 -12.90
CA SER A 19 -15.82 7.40 -13.40
C SER A 19 -17.04 7.10 -14.27
N ALA A 20 -16.87 6.21 -15.26
CA ALA A 20 -17.96 5.83 -16.16
C ALA A 20 -19.05 4.99 -15.47
N ASP A 21 -18.72 4.35 -14.36
CA ASP A 21 -19.56 3.39 -13.64
C ASP A 21 -20.07 3.91 -12.27
N GLY A 22 -19.76 5.15 -11.91
CA GLY A 22 -20.15 5.74 -10.63
C GLY A 22 -19.32 5.26 -9.42
N THR A 23 -18.27 4.47 -9.61
CA THR A 23 -17.37 4.03 -8.54
C THR A 23 -16.34 5.09 -8.14
N THR A 24 -15.80 4.97 -6.93
CA THR A 24 -14.62 5.77 -6.53
C THR A 24 -13.38 4.89 -6.64
N ILE A 25 -12.35 5.38 -7.35
CA ILE A 25 -11.12 4.64 -7.61
C ILE A 25 -9.96 5.33 -6.90
N MET A 26 -9.17 4.55 -6.17
CA MET A 26 -7.90 4.97 -5.59
C MET A 26 -6.84 3.96 -6.02
N ALA A 27 -5.85 4.40 -6.79
CA ALA A 27 -4.79 3.55 -7.32
C ALA A 27 -3.41 4.20 -7.13
N LYS A 28 -2.38 3.35 -6.98
CA LYS A 28 -0.99 3.80 -6.78
C LYS A 28 -0.03 2.80 -7.44
N SER A 29 0.99 3.27 -8.14
CA SER A 29 2.14 2.44 -8.52
C SER A 29 3.00 2.15 -7.29
N ASN A 30 3.33 0.88 -7.09
CA ASN A 30 4.21 0.45 -6.01
C ASN A 30 5.64 0.26 -6.55
N ASP A 31 6.27 1.38 -6.90
CA ASP A 31 7.59 1.36 -7.53
C ASP A 31 8.67 1.03 -6.51
N TYR A 32 9.51 0.05 -6.85
CA TYR A 32 10.66 -0.38 -6.06
C TYR A 32 11.91 -0.36 -6.94
N GLY A 33 13.09 -0.15 -6.35
CA GLY A 33 14.35 -0.05 -7.08
C GLY A 33 14.83 -1.36 -7.73
N ASP A 34 14.14 -2.46 -7.47
CA ASP A 34 14.42 -3.82 -7.96
C ASP A 34 13.11 -4.61 -8.06
N VAL A 35 13.18 -5.91 -8.34
CA VAL A 35 12.03 -6.83 -8.34
C VAL A 35 11.43 -6.94 -6.94
N PHE A 36 10.14 -6.66 -6.83
CA PHE A 36 9.37 -6.82 -5.60
C PHE A 36 8.25 -7.86 -5.80
N GLY A 37 8.30 -8.95 -5.03
CA GLY A 37 7.29 -10.01 -5.08
C GLY A 37 5.98 -9.57 -4.42
N ASN A 38 5.05 -9.05 -5.22
CA ASN A 38 3.75 -8.63 -4.72
C ASN A 38 2.92 -9.83 -4.23
N HIS A 39 2.36 -9.72 -3.02
CA HIS A 39 1.38 -10.68 -2.48
C HIS A 39 0.24 -9.93 -1.80
N ILE A 40 -0.88 -10.63 -1.56
CA ILE A 40 -2.06 -10.09 -0.89
C ILE A 40 -2.32 -10.93 0.36
N VAL A 41 -2.41 -10.28 1.52
CA VAL A 41 -2.81 -10.91 2.80
C VAL A 41 -4.12 -10.31 3.29
N ILE A 42 -5.03 -11.17 3.77
CA ILE A 42 -6.29 -10.76 4.38
C ILE A 42 -6.13 -10.88 5.90
N GLU A 43 -6.16 -9.76 6.61
CA GLU A 43 -5.98 -9.71 8.06
C GLU A 43 -7.32 -9.74 8.82
N PRO A 44 -7.42 -10.45 9.96
CA PRO A 44 -8.59 -10.40 10.82
C PRO A 44 -8.87 -8.99 11.34
N ALA A 45 -10.16 -8.67 11.53
CA ALA A 45 -10.55 -7.40 12.12
C ALA A 45 -10.07 -7.30 13.57
N VAL A 46 -9.37 -6.21 13.90
CA VAL A 46 -8.90 -5.94 15.27
C VAL A 46 -9.22 -4.50 15.67
N LYS A 47 -9.51 -4.28 16.96
CA LYS A 47 -9.71 -2.93 17.50
C LYS A 47 -8.38 -2.18 17.50
N ASN A 48 -8.32 -1.06 16.79
CA ASN A 48 -7.10 -0.26 16.72
C ASN A 48 -6.74 0.30 18.11
N LYS A 49 -5.45 0.24 18.46
CA LYS A 49 -4.89 0.85 19.68
C LYS A 49 -3.76 1.78 19.27
N ALA A 50 -3.58 2.89 19.99
CA ALA A 50 -2.48 3.81 19.74
C ALA A 50 -1.13 3.05 19.79
N GLY A 51 -0.26 3.29 18.81
CA GLY A 51 1.02 2.59 18.69
C GLY A 51 0.97 1.20 18.05
N ARG A 52 -0.22 0.71 17.66
CA ARG A 52 -0.33 -0.53 16.87
C ARG A 52 0.31 -0.29 15.49
N LYS A 53 1.41 -1.00 15.23
CA LYS A 53 1.99 -1.13 13.89
C LYS A 53 1.47 -2.42 13.27
N MET A 54 1.23 -2.39 11.97
CA MET A 54 1.18 -3.65 11.21
C MET A 54 2.58 -4.29 11.35
N PRO A 55 2.70 -5.56 11.76
CA PRO A 55 3.99 -6.23 11.73
C PRO A 55 4.46 -6.26 10.28
N ILE A 56 5.51 -5.48 10.01
CA ILE A 56 6.23 -5.50 8.74
C ILE A 56 7.63 -6.00 9.07
N ASP A 57 8.09 -7.06 8.40
CA ASP A 57 9.50 -7.40 8.43
C ASP A 57 10.31 -6.39 7.58
N GLN A 58 11.64 -6.45 7.63
CA GLN A 58 12.54 -5.57 6.88
C GLN A 58 12.43 -5.75 5.35
N THR A 59 11.59 -6.68 4.88
CA THR A 59 11.31 -7.00 3.48
C THR A 59 9.85 -6.74 3.07
N GLY A 60 9.00 -6.26 3.99
CA GLY A 60 7.59 -5.98 3.74
C GLY A 60 6.68 -7.22 3.71
N THR A 61 7.15 -8.39 4.17
CA THR A 61 6.33 -9.61 4.23
C THR A 61 5.63 -9.71 5.59
N VAL A 62 4.32 -9.97 5.56
CA VAL A 62 3.53 -10.27 6.77
C VAL A 62 3.61 -11.77 7.00
N PHE A 63 4.20 -12.21 8.12
CA PHE A 63 4.09 -13.59 8.58
C PHE A 63 3.10 -13.69 9.74
N THR A 64 2.28 -14.73 9.63
CA THR A 64 1.24 -15.27 10.53
C THR A 64 1.61 -15.34 12.00
#